data_AF-A0A1N5SI66-F1
#
_entry.id   AF-A0A1N5SI66-F1
#
_cell.length_a   1.000
_cell.length_b   1.000
_cell.length_c   1.000
_cell.angle_alpha   90.00
_cell.angle_beta   90.00
_cell.angle_gamma   90.00
#
_symmetry.space_group_name_H-M   'P 1'
#
loop_
_entity.id
_entity.type
_entity.pdbx_description
1 polymer ?
#
loop_
_entity_poly.entity_id
_entity_poly.type
_entity_poly.pdbx_seq_one_letter_code
_entity_poly.pdbx_strand_id
1 'polypeptide(L)'
;MTVTPQWKVDLVDHIASTISESPVTAFVSIKGIRNKQLQGIRRALKGEATIRVVRGTLLEKALEKAGKKNIEKLKEFVGGQIALVTTLDSPAKLYSKLEKNRQKSAARGGEIAEEDIVVPAKDTNFPPGPMISEFQKVGLQAAIEKGKIVIKKEMLFVKKGDKISKEKAKILEKLEILPLDVGLDVVSAYEDGIIFDREAMSLTPEKVMADIASAFSQGKVLATDITFIVKEIMPELIVKARIQAESLAMEANFVDENNMASFILKAVSQASALQNELEGEPEETKEATKEEKPKEEDGAAGFGALFG
;
A
#
# COMPACT_ATOMS: atom_id res chain seq x y z
N MET A 1 -51.10 5.55 22.02
CA MET A 1 -50.33 5.31 20.78
C MET A 1 -49.76 6.64 20.33
N THR A 2 -48.44 6.82 20.36
CA THR A 2 -47.80 8.03 19.84
C THR A 2 -47.91 8.02 18.32
N VAL A 3 -48.67 8.97 17.77
CA VAL A 3 -48.83 9.14 16.31
C VAL A 3 -47.45 9.33 15.69
N THR A 4 -47.12 8.53 14.68
CA THR A 4 -45.82 8.64 13.99
C THR A 4 -45.79 9.97 13.25
N PRO A 5 -44.77 10.83 13.45
CA PRO A 5 -44.69 12.11 12.75
C PRO A 5 -44.67 11.92 11.23
N GLN A 6 -45.50 12.70 10.52
CA GLN A 6 -45.69 12.58 9.08
C GLN A 6 -44.38 12.67 8.29
N TRP A 7 -43.50 13.62 8.66
CA TRP A 7 -42.20 13.81 8.01
C TRP A 7 -41.29 12.56 8.03
N LYS A 8 -41.46 11.66 9.03
CA LYS A 8 -40.70 10.41 9.08
C LYS A 8 -41.20 9.40 8.07
N VAL A 9 -42.52 9.37 7.84
CA VAL A 9 -43.14 8.50 6.84
C VAL A 9 -42.71 8.97 5.45
N ASP A 10 -42.85 10.27 5.18
CA ASP A 10 -42.45 10.89 3.91
C ASP A 10 -40.95 10.67 3.62
N LEU A 11 -40.10 10.78 4.65
CA LEU A 11 -38.67 10.54 4.52
C LEU A 11 -38.35 9.08 4.18
N VAL A 12 -39.01 8.13 4.82
CA VAL A 12 -38.82 6.70 4.54
C VAL A 12 -39.26 6.37 3.12
N ASP A 13 -40.38 6.94 2.67
CA ASP A 13 -40.89 6.73 1.31
C ASP A 13 -39.95 7.34 0.25
N HIS A 14 -39.41 8.53 0.50
CA HIS A 14 -38.39 9.14 -0.36
C HIS A 14 -37.09 8.30 -0.40
N ILE A 15 -36.67 7.71 0.72
CA ILE A 15 -35.47 6.87 0.73
C ILE A 15 -35.73 5.57 -0.04
N ALA A 16 -36.89 4.95 0.16
CA ALA A 16 -37.28 3.75 -0.56
C ALA A 16 -37.35 3.99 -2.08
N SER A 17 -37.85 5.16 -2.53
CA SER A 17 -37.84 5.52 -3.95
C SER A 17 -36.42 5.70 -4.49
N THR A 18 -35.55 6.42 -3.75
CA THR A 18 -34.15 6.64 -4.17
C THR A 18 -33.36 5.32 -4.27
N ILE A 19 -33.58 4.41 -3.32
CA ILE A 19 -32.99 3.06 -3.34
C ILE A 19 -33.55 2.26 -4.52
N SER A 20 -34.83 2.41 -4.84
CA SER A 20 -35.47 1.69 -5.95
C SER A 20 -34.95 2.13 -7.31
N GLU A 21 -34.82 3.45 -7.52
CA GLU A 21 -34.35 4.08 -8.75
C GLU A 21 -32.86 3.83 -9.04
N SER A 22 -32.04 3.72 -7.99
CA SER A 22 -30.59 3.57 -8.14
C SER A 22 -30.19 2.09 -8.21
N PRO A 23 -29.35 1.66 -9.16
CA PRO A 23 -28.88 0.28 -9.26
C PRO A 23 -28.00 -0.07 -8.05
N VAL A 24 -27.11 0.85 -7.65
CA VAL A 24 -26.17 0.63 -6.55
C VAL A 24 -26.55 1.44 -5.32
N THR A 25 -26.60 0.76 -4.19
CA THR A 25 -26.84 1.35 -2.88
C THR A 25 -25.73 0.94 -1.94
N ALA A 26 -25.04 1.91 -1.32
CA ALA A 26 -23.94 1.65 -0.41
C ALA A 26 -24.15 2.34 0.94
N PHE A 27 -23.63 1.71 1.99
CA PHE A 27 -23.53 2.29 3.32
C PHE A 27 -22.11 2.71 3.58
N VAL A 28 -22.00 3.93 4.11
CA VAL A 28 -20.73 4.59 4.31
C VAL A 28 -20.69 5.17 5.72
N SER A 29 -19.60 4.95 6.43
CA SER A 29 -19.35 5.55 7.74
C SER A 29 -18.93 7.01 7.59
N ILE A 30 -19.53 7.88 8.41
CA ILE A 30 -19.23 9.32 8.51
C ILE A 30 -18.51 9.62 9.83
N LYS A 31 -18.02 8.60 10.53
CA LYS A 31 -17.37 8.77 11.84
C LYS A 31 -16.17 9.71 11.71
N GLY A 32 -16.17 10.78 12.51
CA GLY A 32 -15.06 11.75 12.54
C GLY A 32 -15.12 12.86 11.49
N ILE A 33 -16.07 12.84 10.55
CA ILE A 33 -16.16 13.85 9.49
C ILE A 33 -16.85 15.13 9.98
N ARG A 34 -16.22 16.30 9.80
CA ARG A 34 -16.85 17.61 10.07
C ARG A 34 -17.88 17.96 9.02
N ASN A 35 -18.88 18.75 9.39
CA ASN A 35 -19.92 19.21 8.45
C ASN A 35 -19.32 19.93 7.22
N LYS A 36 -18.28 20.77 7.40
CA LYS A 36 -17.58 21.45 6.29
C LYS A 36 -16.95 20.46 5.30
N GLN A 37 -16.38 19.36 5.81
CA GLN A 37 -15.76 18.31 5.00
C GLN A 37 -16.83 17.50 4.27
N LEU A 38 -17.89 17.09 4.97
CA LEU A 38 -19.02 16.39 4.36
C LEU A 38 -19.68 17.22 3.25
N GLN A 39 -19.80 18.53 3.42
CA GLN A 39 -20.26 19.45 2.37
C GLN A 39 -19.27 19.57 1.21
N GLY A 40 -17.96 19.51 1.46
CA GLY A 40 -16.94 19.41 0.42
C GLY A 40 -17.11 18.14 -0.41
N ILE A 41 -17.22 17.00 0.25
CA ILE A 41 -17.40 15.69 -0.38
C ILE A 41 -18.72 15.63 -1.18
N ARG A 42 -19.84 16.14 -0.63
CA ARG A 42 -21.11 16.24 -1.37
C ARG A 42 -21.03 17.11 -2.62
N ARG A 43 -20.22 18.17 -2.61
CA ARG A 43 -20.01 19.02 -3.79
C ARG A 43 -19.17 18.30 -4.84
N ALA A 44 -18.13 17.59 -4.42
CA ALA A 44 -17.27 16.81 -5.32
C ALA A 44 -18.03 15.67 -6.01
N LEU A 45 -18.97 15.03 -5.31
CA LEU A 45 -19.74 13.89 -5.83
C LEU A 45 -21.09 14.30 -6.44
N LYS A 46 -21.36 15.60 -6.59
CA LYS A 46 -22.63 16.09 -7.13
C LYS A 46 -22.80 15.64 -8.58
N GLY A 47 -23.91 14.95 -8.87
CA GLY A 47 -24.24 14.43 -10.20
C GLY A 47 -23.78 12.99 -10.44
N GLU A 48 -22.85 12.48 -9.64
CA GLU A 48 -22.38 11.09 -9.73
C GLU A 48 -22.95 10.22 -8.61
N ALA A 49 -23.03 10.76 -7.40
CA ALA A 49 -23.54 10.05 -6.23
C ALA A 49 -24.41 10.96 -5.37
N THR A 50 -25.49 10.41 -4.83
CA THR A 50 -26.30 11.11 -3.84
C THR A 50 -25.99 10.56 -2.44
N ILE A 51 -25.58 11.45 -1.55
CA ILE A 51 -25.22 11.11 -0.16
C ILE A 51 -26.31 11.67 0.76
N ARG A 52 -26.94 10.79 1.54
CA ARG A 52 -27.95 11.16 2.52
C ARG A 52 -27.65 10.56 3.88
N VAL A 53 -27.57 11.41 4.90
CA VAL A 53 -27.40 10.97 6.28
C VAL A 53 -28.77 10.61 6.82
N VAL A 54 -28.93 9.37 7.28
CA VAL A 54 -30.21 8.85 7.76
C VAL A 54 -29.98 8.12 9.07
N ARG A 55 -30.95 8.20 9.98
CA ARG A 55 -30.94 7.39 11.20
C ARG A 55 -31.12 5.91 10.84
N GLY A 56 -30.30 5.02 11.39
CA GLY A 56 -30.32 3.59 11.08
C GLY A 56 -31.71 2.96 11.14
N THR A 57 -32.49 3.25 12.19
CA THR A 57 -33.86 2.72 12.33
C THR A 57 -34.85 3.17 11.25
N LEU A 58 -34.64 4.33 10.62
CA LEU A 58 -35.45 4.77 9.47
C LEU A 58 -34.99 4.11 8.17
N LEU A 59 -33.68 3.88 8.08
CA LEU A 59 -33.06 3.23 6.93
C LEU A 59 -33.45 1.75 6.86
N GLU A 60 -33.48 1.02 7.99
CA GLU A 60 -33.99 -0.35 8.08
C GLU A 60 -35.42 -0.47 7.53
N LYS A 61 -36.32 0.45 7.93
CA LYS A 61 -37.70 0.51 7.43
C LYS A 61 -37.80 0.86 5.95
N ALA A 62 -36.89 1.69 5.45
CA ALA A 62 -36.85 2.04 4.03
C ALA A 62 -36.36 0.85 3.18
N LEU A 63 -35.42 0.05 3.69
CA LEU A 63 -34.94 -1.17 3.02
C LEU A 63 -36.05 -2.23 2.91
N GLU A 64 -36.87 -2.39 3.95
CA GLU A 64 -38.05 -3.27 3.92
C GLU A 64 -39.06 -2.84 2.84
N LYS A 65 -39.30 -1.53 2.73
CA LYS A 65 -40.22 -0.97 1.74
C LYS A 65 -39.67 -0.99 0.31
N ALA A 66 -38.36 -0.96 0.12
CA ALA A 66 -37.73 -0.90 -1.20
C ALA A 66 -37.94 -2.18 -2.03
N GLY A 67 -38.29 -3.31 -1.41
CA GLY A 67 -38.76 -4.52 -2.12
C GLY A 67 -37.75 -5.18 -3.07
N LYS A 68 -36.46 -4.83 -3.01
CA LYS A 68 -35.41 -5.45 -3.85
C LYS A 68 -34.94 -6.78 -3.26
N LYS A 69 -34.53 -7.70 -4.15
CA LYS A 69 -34.05 -9.04 -3.77
C LYS A 69 -32.86 -8.93 -2.80
N ASN A 70 -32.93 -9.63 -1.67
CA ASN A 70 -31.81 -9.81 -0.73
C ASN A 70 -31.27 -8.51 -0.10
N ILE A 71 -31.99 -7.38 -0.21
CA ILE A 71 -31.60 -6.10 0.42
C ILE A 71 -31.63 -6.16 1.95
N GLU A 72 -32.44 -7.04 2.53
CA GLU A 72 -32.60 -7.13 3.98
C GLU A 72 -31.32 -7.49 4.73
N LYS A 73 -30.41 -8.23 4.08
CA LYS A 73 -29.08 -8.55 4.64
C LYS A 73 -28.22 -7.31 4.87
N LEU A 74 -28.49 -6.20 4.19
CA LEU A 74 -27.80 -4.93 4.45
C LEU A 74 -28.09 -4.39 5.87
N LYS A 75 -29.21 -4.79 6.50
CA LYS A 75 -29.55 -4.35 7.87
C LYS A 75 -28.47 -4.71 8.88
N GLU A 76 -27.75 -5.82 8.68
CA GLU A 76 -26.67 -6.27 9.57
C GLU A 76 -25.51 -5.26 9.62
N PHE A 77 -25.33 -4.47 8.57
CA PHE A 77 -24.28 -3.46 8.47
C PHE A 77 -24.72 -2.08 8.97
N VAL A 78 -25.97 -1.95 9.44
CA VAL A 78 -26.51 -0.68 9.96
C VAL A 78 -26.05 -0.48 11.41
N GLY A 79 -24.84 0.03 11.60
CA GLY A 79 -24.28 0.39 12.90
C GLY A 79 -23.54 1.74 12.95
N GLY A 80 -23.80 2.54 13.98
CA GLY A 80 -23.07 3.79 14.23
C GLY A 80 -23.49 4.98 13.35
N GLN A 81 -22.52 5.82 12.96
CA GLN A 81 -22.75 7.03 12.17
C GLN A 81 -22.66 6.71 10.67
N ILE A 82 -23.81 6.41 10.04
CA ILE A 82 -23.90 5.97 8.64
C ILE A 82 -24.57 7.00 7.73
N ALA A 83 -24.10 7.08 6.49
CA ALA A 83 -24.82 7.64 5.35
C ALA A 83 -25.19 6.56 4.34
N LEU A 84 -26.34 6.78 3.72
CA LEU A 84 -26.75 6.15 2.48
C LEU A 84 -26.07 6.87 1.32
N VAL A 85 -25.42 6.10 0.44
CA VAL A 85 -24.90 6.59 -0.83
C VAL A 85 -25.56 5.79 -1.95
N THR A 86 -26.13 6.48 -2.92
CA THR A 86 -26.72 5.83 -4.10
C THR A 86 -26.07 6.35 -5.37
N THR A 87 -25.80 5.43 -6.29
CA THR A 87 -25.13 5.70 -7.56
C THR A 87 -25.69 4.89 -8.71
N LEU A 88 -25.50 5.43 -9.91
CA LEU A 88 -25.74 4.71 -11.17
C LEU A 88 -24.52 3.89 -11.61
N ASP A 89 -23.34 4.17 -11.02
CA ASP A 89 -22.09 3.46 -11.28
C ASP A 89 -21.95 2.18 -10.44
N SER A 90 -21.10 1.25 -10.91
CA SER A 90 -20.72 0.01 -10.23
C SER A 90 -20.05 0.24 -8.85
N PRO A 91 -20.14 -0.71 -7.90
CA PRO A 91 -19.55 -0.63 -6.55
C PRO A 91 -18.03 -0.37 -6.53
N ALA A 92 -17.27 -1.00 -7.43
CA ALA A 92 -15.81 -0.79 -7.50
C ALA A 92 -15.44 0.64 -7.93
N LYS A 93 -16.20 1.22 -8.86
CA LYS A 93 -16.04 2.63 -9.27
C LYS A 93 -16.45 3.57 -8.13
N LEU A 94 -17.54 3.27 -7.43
CA LEU A 94 -17.95 4.03 -6.25
C LEU A 94 -16.83 4.06 -5.20
N TYR A 95 -16.26 2.91 -4.87
CA TYR A 95 -15.16 2.80 -3.92
C TYR A 95 -13.96 3.65 -4.34
N SER A 96 -13.52 3.47 -5.58
CA SER A 96 -12.41 4.25 -6.16
C SER A 96 -12.67 5.76 -6.14
N LYS A 97 -13.90 6.19 -6.40
CA LYS A 97 -14.29 7.61 -6.37
C LYS A 97 -14.31 8.17 -4.95
N LEU A 98 -14.77 7.39 -3.97
CA LEU A 98 -14.77 7.79 -2.57
C LEU A 98 -13.35 7.88 -2.01
N GLU A 99 -12.46 6.97 -2.41
CA GLU A 99 -11.04 7.04 -2.05
C GLU A 99 -10.32 8.23 -2.68
N LYS A 100 -10.55 8.52 -3.97
CA LYS A 100 -9.94 9.68 -4.65
C LYS A 100 -10.38 11.02 -4.06
N ASN A 101 -11.58 11.09 -3.50
CA ASN A 101 -12.14 12.30 -2.90
C ASN A 101 -11.86 12.44 -1.39
N ARG A 102 -10.95 11.62 -0.83
CA ARG A 102 -10.45 11.80 0.55
C ARG A 102 -9.79 13.16 0.69
N GLN A 103 -10.08 13.84 1.79
CA GLN A 103 -9.54 15.17 2.07
C GLN A 103 -8.67 15.14 3.31
N LYS A 104 -7.50 15.77 3.21
CA LYS A 104 -6.61 15.95 4.36
C LYS A 104 -7.27 16.85 5.41
N SER A 105 -7.10 16.49 6.68
CA SER A 105 -7.68 17.15 7.83
C SER A 105 -6.66 17.31 8.95
N ALA A 106 -6.81 18.40 9.70
CA ALA A 106 -6.12 18.55 10.97
C ALA A 106 -6.64 17.52 11.97
N ALA A 107 -5.73 16.93 12.75
CA ALA A 107 -6.05 16.01 13.82
C ALA A 107 -6.71 16.72 15.00
N ARG A 108 -7.60 16.02 15.71
CA ARG A 108 -8.11 16.46 17.01
C ARG A 108 -7.30 15.86 18.14
N GLY A 109 -7.24 16.58 19.25
CA GLY A 109 -6.65 16.04 20.46
C GLY A 109 -7.46 14.85 21.00
N GLY A 110 -6.79 13.70 21.11
CA GLY A 110 -7.35 12.42 21.53
C GLY A 110 -7.62 11.44 20.39
N GLU A 111 -7.46 11.84 19.13
CA GLU A 111 -7.56 10.92 17.98
C GLU A 111 -6.30 10.06 17.87
N ILE A 112 -6.47 8.88 17.26
CA ILE A 112 -5.38 7.93 17.01
C ILE A 112 -4.81 8.24 15.63
N ALA A 113 -3.48 8.29 15.52
CA ALA A 113 -2.82 8.49 14.23
C ALA A 113 -2.93 7.22 13.37
N GLU A 114 -3.52 7.32 12.18
CA GLU A 114 -3.63 6.20 11.22
C GLU A 114 -2.30 5.90 10.51
N GLU A 115 -1.43 6.91 10.42
CA GLU A 115 -0.11 6.88 9.82
C GLU A 115 0.91 7.63 10.69
N ASP A 116 2.20 7.45 10.38
CA ASP A 116 3.27 8.18 11.07
C ASP A 116 3.23 9.66 10.70
N ILE A 117 3.11 10.52 11.71
CA ILE A 117 3.05 11.97 11.52
C ILE A 117 4.45 12.53 11.61
N VAL A 118 4.98 13.00 10.49
CA VAL A 118 6.30 13.63 10.40
C VAL A 118 6.16 15.13 10.21
N VAL A 119 6.92 15.91 10.97
CA VAL A 119 6.99 17.37 10.82
C VAL A 119 8.29 17.71 10.10
N PRO A 120 8.24 18.24 8.86
CA PRO A 120 9.44 18.57 8.10
C PRO A 120 10.14 19.82 8.67
N ALA A 121 11.44 19.94 8.41
CA ALA A 121 12.17 21.17 8.64
C ALA A 121 11.61 22.27 7.71
N LYS A 122 11.07 23.34 8.30
CA LYS A 122 10.40 24.41 7.56
C LYS A 122 10.52 25.74 8.29
N ASP A 123 10.72 26.80 7.52
CA ASP A 123 10.62 28.17 7.99
C ASP A 123 9.15 28.51 8.23
N THR A 124 8.80 28.87 9.46
CA THR A 124 7.44 29.31 9.78
C THR A 124 7.33 30.82 9.65
N ASN A 125 6.12 31.33 9.36
CA ASN A 125 5.84 32.77 9.33
C ASN A 125 5.42 33.33 10.70
N PHE A 126 5.70 32.63 11.80
CA PHE A 126 5.33 33.07 13.13
C PHE A 126 6.37 34.03 13.73
N PRO A 127 5.92 35.16 14.34
CA PRO A 127 6.82 36.08 15.03
C PRO A 127 7.40 35.43 16.30
N PRO A 128 8.59 35.87 16.76
CA PRO A 128 9.19 35.39 17.99
C PRO A 128 8.30 35.79 19.18
N GLY A 129 7.92 34.81 19.98
CA GLY A 129 6.96 34.99 21.07
C GLY A 129 6.76 33.70 21.86
N PRO A 130 5.70 33.58 22.69
CA PRO A 130 5.44 32.39 23.52
C PRO A 130 5.27 31.09 22.72
N MET A 131 5.03 31.23 21.41
CA MET A 131 4.96 30.14 20.44
C MET A 131 6.23 29.27 20.43
N ILE A 132 7.42 29.84 20.62
CA ILE A 132 8.65 29.03 20.62
C ILE A 132 8.65 28.04 21.79
N SER A 133 8.15 28.47 22.95
CA SER A 133 7.99 27.63 24.13
C SER A 133 6.93 26.56 23.91
N GLU A 134 5.86 26.84 23.17
CA GLU A 134 4.87 25.83 22.77
C GLU A 134 5.49 24.75 21.86
N PHE A 135 6.27 25.14 20.84
CA PHE A 135 6.95 24.18 19.96
C PHE A 135 7.94 23.28 20.73
N GLN A 136 8.75 23.87 21.62
CA GLN A 136 9.73 23.14 22.41
C GLN A 136 9.08 22.20 23.43
N LYS A 137 7.96 22.59 24.07
CA LYS A 137 7.20 21.73 25.00
C LYS A 137 6.74 20.44 24.35
N VAL A 138 6.42 20.49 23.07
CA VAL A 138 5.90 19.34 22.32
C VAL A 138 7.03 18.57 21.60
N GLY A 139 8.29 18.93 21.85
CA GLY A 139 9.48 18.23 21.39
C GLY A 139 10.03 18.68 20.04
N LEU A 140 9.48 19.74 19.43
CA LEU A 140 10.00 20.28 18.17
C LEU A 140 11.22 21.16 18.42
N GLN A 141 12.29 20.91 17.66
CA GLN A 141 13.52 21.72 17.69
C GLN A 141 13.32 23.01 16.89
N ALA A 142 12.70 24.00 17.52
CA ALA A 142 12.47 25.33 16.96
C ALA A 142 13.53 26.34 17.42
N ALA A 143 13.99 27.19 16.51
CA ALA A 143 14.93 28.29 16.76
C ALA A 143 14.44 29.58 16.11
N ILE A 144 14.98 30.72 16.56
CA ILE A 144 14.68 32.03 15.97
C ILE A 144 15.76 32.33 14.94
N GLU A 145 15.35 32.50 13.68
CA GLU A 145 16.23 32.92 12.59
C GLU A 145 15.57 34.07 11.83
N LYS A 146 16.32 35.15 11.58
CA LYS A 146 15.85 36.33 10.83
C LYS A 146 14.49 36.89 11.32
N GLY A 147 14.26 36.85 12.64
CA GLY A 147 13.02 37.35 13.25
C GLY A 147 11.79 36.46 13.02
N LYS A 148 11.97 35.18 12.67
CA LYS A 148 10.90 34.18 12.52
C LYS A 148 11.29 32.87 13.23
N ILE A 149 10.30 32.04 13.54
CA ILE A 149 10.53 30.71 14.12
C ILE A 149 10.81 29.70 12.99
N VAL A 150 11.90 28.94 13.08
CA VAL A 150 12.30 27.92 12.10
C VAL A 150 12.40 26.56 12.79
N ILE A 151 11.86 25.52 12.16
CA ILE A 151 12.02 24.12 12.61
C ILE A 151 13.31 23.58 12.00
N LYS A 152 14.31 23.28 12.84
CA LYS A 152 15.67 22.94 12.39
C LYS A 152 15.82 21.55 11.79
N LYS A 153 15.06 20.57 12.31
CA LYS A 153 15.20 19.17 11.94
C LYS A 153 13.84 18.52 11.78
N GLU A 154 13.72 17.69 10.74
CA GLU A 154 12.59 16.80 10.56
C GLU A 154 12.53 15.77 11.69
N MET A 155 11.33 15.59 12.25
CA MET A 155 11.12 14.69 13.39
C MET A 155 9.80 13.94 13.23
N LEU A 156 9.82 12.65 13.55
CA LEU A 156 8.62 11.85 13.76
C LEU A 156 7.92 12.33 15.03
N PHE A 157 6.75 12.94 14.86
CA PHE A 157 6.04 13.66 15.90
C PHE A 157 5.06 12.76 16.66
N VAL A 158 4.40 11.85 15.95
CA VAL A 158 3.49 10.83 16.48
C VAL A 158 3.63 9.57 15.64
N LYS A 159 3.78 8.40 16.28
CA LYS A 159 3.79 7.12 15.57
C LYS A 159 2.36 6.68 15.25
N LYS A 160 2.23 5.87 14.20
CA LYS A 160 1.01 5.15 13.87
C LYS A 160 0.49 4.38 15.09
N GLY A 161 -0.78 4.56 15.41
CA GLY A 161 -1.45 3.94 16.55
C GLY A 161 -1.37 4.74 17.86
N ASP A 162 -0.53 5.78 17.94
CA ASP A 162 -0.46 6.62 19.14
C ASP A 162 -1.56 7.68 19.17
N LYS A 163 -1.97 8.06 20.38
CA LYS A 163 -2.94 9.15 20.59
C LYS A 163 -2.27 10.50 20.41
N ILE A 164 -2.84 11.34 19.56
CA ILE A 164 -2.40 12.71 19.32
C ILE A 164 -2.88 13.56 20.51
N SER A 165 -1.96 14.11 21.31
CA SER A 165 -2.33 14.99 22.42
C SER A 165 -2.96 16.29 21.91
N LYS A 166 -3.76 16.96 22.76
CA LYS A 166 -4.40 18.25 22.41
C LYS A 166 -3.36 19.33 22.03
N GLU A 167 -2.20 19.31 22.66
CA GLU A 167 -1.11 20.25 22.38
C GLU A 167 -0.45 19.95 21.02
N LYS A 168 -0.19 18.67 20.73
CA LYS A 168 0.30 18.19 19.43
C LYS A 168 -0.64 18.57 18.29
N ALA A 169 -1.94 18.33 18.46
CA ALA A 169 -2.95 18.65 17.46
C ALA A 169 -3.01 20.15 17.13
N LYS A 170 -2.96 21.03 18.14
CA LYS A 170 -2.95 22.49 17.93
C LYS A 170 -1.75 22.96 17.13
N ILE A 171 -0.58 22.39 17.40
CA ILE A 171 0.65 22.74 16.67
C ILE A 171 0.56 22.28 15.21
N LEU A 172 0.10 21.06 14.95
CA LEU A 172 -0.09 20.54 13.60
C LEU A 172 -1.05 21.42 12.78
N GLU A 173 -2.17 21.85 13.39
CA GLU A 173 -3.12 22.77 12.76
C GLU A 173 -2.48 24.13 12.43
N LYS A 174 -1.68 24.69 13.34
CA LYS A 174 -0.95 25.95 13.11
C LYS A 174 0.14 25.81 12.02
N LEU A 175 0.80 24.67 11.93
CA LEU A 175 1.81 24.38 10.90
C LEU A 175 1.19 24.04 9.53
N GLU A 176 -0.15 24.01 9.43
CA GLU A 176 -0.90 23.58 8.24
C GLU A 176 -0.54 22.15 7.81
N ILE A 177 -0.09 21.32 8.77
CA ILE A 177 0.17 19.90 8.56
C ILE A 177 -1.13 19.17 8.87
N LEU A 178 -1.70 18.53 7.85
CA LEU A 178 -2.99 17.84 7.92
C LEU A 178 -2.74 16.32 7.84
N PRO A 179 -2.53 15.65 8.98
CA PRO A 179 -2.07 14.26 9.02
C PRO A 179 -3.18 13.21 8.86
N LEU A 180 -4.46 13.60 8.94
CA LEU A 180 -5.56 12.65 8.85
C LEU A 180 -6.23 12.73 7.49
N ASP A 181 -6.36 11.59 6.83
CA ASP A 181 -7.16 11.48 5.61
C ASP A 181 -8.62 11.20 5.97
N VAL A 182 -9.42 12.26 5.95
CA VAL A 182 -10.84 12.14 6.27
C VAL A 182 -11.59 11.77 4.99
N GLY A 183 -12.07 10.53 4.99
CA GLY A 183 -12.79 9.90 3.89
C GLY A 183 -14.14 9.37 4.32
N LEU A 184 -14.99 9.16 3.33
CA LEU A 184 -16.20 8.37 3.46
C LEU A 184 -15.82 6.89 3.35
N ASP A 185 -15.77 6.19 4.49
CA ASP A 185 -15.40 4.77 4.53
C ASP A 185 -16.58 3.90 4.12
N VAL A 186 -16.46 3.15 3.02
CA VAL A 186 -17.51 2.22 2.58
C VAL A 186 -17.54 1.03 3.51
N VAL A 187 -18.72 0.75 4.07
CA VAL A 187 -18.99 -0.42 4.91
C VAL A 187 -19.42 -1.58 4.03
N SER A 188 -20.46 -1.37 3.23
CA SER A 188 -21.00 -2.36 2.30
C SER A 188 -21.67 -1.68 1.11
N ALA A 189 -21.75 -2.38 -0.01
CA ALA A 189 -22.53 -1.97 -1.17
C ALA A 189 -23.42 -3.10 -1.66
N TYR A 190 -24.51 -2.73 -2.31
CA TYR A 190 -25.48 -3.64 -2.90
C TYR A 190 -25.67 -3.30 -4.37
N GLU A 191 -25.65 -4.35 -5.19
CA GLU A 191 -25.95 -4.31 -6.62
C GLU A 191 -26.65 -5.63 -6.99
N ASP A 192 -27.83 -5.55 -7.59
CA ASP A 192 -28.58 -6.69 -8.16
C ASP A 192 -28.71 -7.96 -7.31
N GLY A 193 -28.82 -7.83 -5.98
CA GLY A 193 -29.01 -8.95 -5.06
C GLY A 193 -27.73 -9.45 -4.38
N ILE A 194 -26.57 -8.91 -4.79
CA ILE A 194 -25.26 -9.23 -4.22
C ILE A 194 -24.85 -8.10 -3.27
N ILE A 195 -24.32 -8.47 -2.11
CA ILE A 195 -23.72 -7.54 -1.16
C ILE A 195 -22.21 -7.67 -1.28
N PHE A 196 -21.56 -6.53 -1.49
CA PHE A 196 -20.12 -6.41 -1.56
C PHE A 196 -19.61 -5.82 -0.26
N ASP A 197 -18.65 -6.52 0.35
CA ASP A 197 -17.87 -6.01 1.47
C ASP A 197 -16.77 -5.07 0.97
N ARG A 198 -16.19 -4.31 1.90
CA ARG A 198 -15.10 -3.38 1.61
C ARG A 198 -13.96 -4.03 0.83
N GLU A 199 -13.55 -5.23 1.23
CA GLU A 199 -12.44 -5.94 0.58
C GLU A 199 -12.76 -6.25 -0.88
N ALA A 200 -13.95 -6.79 -1.15
CA ALA A 200 -14.44 -7.10 -2.49
C ALA A 200 -14.48 -5.86 -3.41
N MET A 201 -14.84 -4.70 -2.87
CA MET A 201 -14.86 -3.43 -3.61
C MET A 201 -13.47 -2.82 -3.85
N SER A 202 -12.49 -3.16 -3.01
CA SER A 202 -11.12 -2.64 -3.07
C SER A 202 -10.20 -3.42 -4.03
N LEU A 203 -10.71 -4.48 -4.67
CA LEU A 203 -9.94 -5.24 -5.65
C LEU A 203 -9.67 -4.40 -6.89
N THR A 204 -8.39 -4.22 -7.18
CA THR A 204 -7.93 -3.66 -8.45
C THR A 204 -7.64 -4.80 -9.43
N PRO A 205 -7.80 -4.57 -10.75
CA PRO A 205 -7.47 -5.59 -11.75
C PRO A 205 -6.00 -6.04 -11.65
N GLU A 206 -5.10 -5.14 -11.26
CA GLU A 206 -3.69 -5.42 -11.04
C GLU A 206 -3.45 -6.46 -9.93
N LYS A 207 -4.16 -6.32 -8.80
CA LYS A 207 -4.07 -7.29 -7.70
C LYS A 207 -4.57 -8.65 -8.14
N VAL A 208 -5.72 -8.70 -8.84
CA VAL A 208 -6.26 -9.96 -9.37
C VAL A 208 -5.28 -10.64 -10.32
N MET A 209 -4.62 -9.88 -11.21
CA MET A 209 -3.60 -10.44 -12.10
C MET A 209 -2.38 -10.95 -11.33
N ALA A 210 -1.92 -10.21 -10.32
CA ALA A 210 -0.81 -10.64 -9.47
C ALA A 210 -1.15 -11.91 -8.69
N ASP A 211 -2.37 -12.00 -8.15
CA ASP A 211 -2.84 -13.18 -7.41
C ASP A 211 -2.92 -14.41 -8.33
N ILE A 212 -3.47 -14.26 -9.54
CA ILE A 212 -3.52 -15.34 -10.55
C ILE A 212 -2.10 -15.78 -10.95
N ALA A 213 -1.19 -14.84 -11.19
CA ALA A 213 0.20 -15.15 -11.55
C ALA A 213 0.92 -15.88 -10.40
N SER A 214 0.66 -15.47 -9.16
CA SER A 214 1.23 -16.11 -7.97
C SER A 214 0.68 -17.53 -7.79
N ALA A 215 -0.64 -17.72 -7.95
CA ALA A 215 -1.29 -19.02 -7.85
C ALA A 215 -0.80 -19.97 -8.95
N PHE A 216 -0.64 -19.48 -10.18
CA PHE A 216 -0.05 -20.25 -11.27
C PHE A 216 1.40 -20.66 -10.95
N SER A 217 2.22 -19.73 -10.47
CA SER A 217 3.61 -20.01 -10.13
C SER A 217 3.72 -21.06 -9.01
N GLN A 218 2.89 -20.94 -7.97
CA GLN A 218 2.81 -21.92 -6.88
C GLN A 218 2.34 -23.29 -7.36
N GLY A 219 1.30 -23.32 -8.21
CA GLY A 219 0.82 -24.55 -8.83
C GLY A 219 1.89 -25.22 -9.70
N LYS A 220 2.69 -24.42 -10.42
CA LYS A 220 3.80 -24.92 -11.22
C LYS A 220 4.88 -25.55 -10.38
N VAL A 221 5.29 -24.90 -9.27
CA VAL A 221 6.27 -25.45 -8.32
C VAL A 221 5.76 -26.78 -7.77
N LEU A 222 4.52 -26.82 -7.28
CA LEU A 222 3.92 -28.06 -6.77
C LEU A 222 3.97 -29.18 -7.82
N ALA A 223 3.56 -28.88 -9.05
CA ALA A 223 3.54 -29.85 -10.13
C ALA A 223 4.94 -30.32 -10.55
N THR A 224 5.96 -29.44 -10.51
CA THR A 224 7.37 -29.84 -10.73
C THR A 224 7.93 -30.73 -9.64
N ASP A 225 7.43 -30.62 -8.42
CA ASP A 225 7.89 -31.41 -7.27
C ASP A 225 7.29 -32.81 -7.25
N ILE A 226 6.00 -32.94 -7.58
CA ILE A 226 5.35 -34.25 -7.74
C ILE A 226 5.63 -34.90 -9.10
N THR A 227 6.42 -34.25 -9.97
CA THR A 227 6.70 -34.71 -11.36
C THR A 227 5.44 -34.94 -12.18
N PHE A 228 4.46 -34.05 -12.04
CA PHE A 228 3.21 -34.13 -12.82
C PHE A 228 3.46 -33.70 -14.27
N ILE A 229 3.34 -34.65 -15.18
CA ILE A 229 3.71 -34.48 -16.59
C ILE A 229 2.63 -33.68 -17.32
N VAL A 230 2.93 -32.39 -17.54
CA VAL A 230 2.11 -31.48 -18.37
C VAL A 230 3.02 -30.64 -19.25
N LYS A 231 2.49 -30.19 -20.39
CA LYS A 231 3.24 -29.45 -21.42
C LYS A 231 3.91 -28.18 -20.89
N GLU A 232 3.26 -27.47 -19.98
CA GLU A 232 3.70 -26.19 -19.42
C GLU A 232 4.91 -26.34 -18.47
N ILE A 233 5.08 -27.55 -17.91
CA ILE A 233 6.09 -27.87 -16.89
C ILE A 233 7.24 -28.70 -17.50
N MET A 234 7.01 -29.39 -18.62
CA MET A 234 7.99 -30.25 -19.27
C MET A 234 9.38 -29.60 -19.49
N PRO A 235 9.48 -28.35 -19.98
CA PRO A 235 10.79 -27.70 -20.16
C PRO A 235 11.55 -27.56 -18.83
N GLU A 236 10.85 -27.22 -17.75
CA GLU A 236 11.45 -27.06 -16.42
C GLU A 236 11.84 -28.40 -15.80
N LEU A 237 11.05 -29.46 -16.02
CA LEU A 237 11.41 -30.81 -15.57
C LEU A 237 12.67 -31.33 -16.26
N ILE A 238 12.83 -31.08 -17.57
CA ILE A 238 14.04 -31.47 -18.31
C ILE A 238 15.26 -30.72 -17.78
N VAL A 239 15.13 -29.41 -17.52
CA VAL A 239 16.21 -28.61 -16.92
C VAL A 239 16.54 -29.10 -15.51
N LYS A 240 15.52 -29.37 -14.67
CA LYS A 240 15.69 -29.92 -13.32
C LYS A 240 16.43 -31.27 -13.35
N ALA A 241 16.02 -32.17 -14.23
CA ALA A 241 16.67 -33.47 -14.40
C ALA A 241 18.14 -33.33 -14.84
N ARG A 242 18.44 -32.41 -15.76
CA ARG A 242 19.81 -32.13 -16.18
C ARG A 242 20.67 -31.61 -15.02
N ILE A 243 20.17 -30.62 -14.28
CA ILE A 243 20.88 -30.04 -13.13
C ILE A 243 21.15 -31.12 -12.07
N GLN A 244 20.17 -31.98 -11.79
CA GLN A 244 20.33 -33.08 -10.84
C GLN A 244 21.35 -34.13 -11.32
N ALA A 245 21.34 -34.47 -12.61
CA ALA A 245 22.31 -35.40 -13.20
C ALA A 245 23.73 -34.82 -13.17
N GLU A 246 23.92 -33.55 -13.52
CA GLU A 246 25.21 -32.87 -13.45
C GLU A 246 25.72 -32.76 -12.01
N SER A 247 24.84 -32.43 -11.05
CA SER A 247 25.18 -32.41 -9.63
C SER A 247 25.62 -33.79 -9.13
N LEU A 248 24.91 -34.86 -9.51
CA LEU A 248 25.29 -36.22 -9.15
C LEU A 248 26.62 -36.62 -9.78
N ALA A 249 26.85 -36.27 -11.05
CA ALA A 249 28.12 -36.54 -11.72
C ALA A 249 29.30 -35.84 -11.03
N MET A 250 29.12 -34.59 -10.59
CA MET A 250 30.14 -33.84 -9.86
C MET A 250 30.48 -34.41 -8.47
N GLU A 251 29.50 -34.99 -7.78
CA GLU A 251 29.71 -35.64 -6.48
C GLU A 251 30.30 -37.04 -6.65
N ALA A 252 29.89 -37.77 -7.69
CA ALA A 252 30.42 -39.09 -8.01
C ALA A 252 31.79 -39.05 -8.72
N ASN A 253 32.33 -37.86 -9.02
CA ASN A 253 33.53 -37.65 -9.84
C ASN A 253 33.48 -38.37 -11.20
N PHE A 254 32.28 -38.44 -11.80
CA PHE A 254 32.08 -39.03 -13.10
C PHE A 254 32.30 -37.98 -14.20
N VAL A 255 33.37 -38.17 -14.97
CA VAL A 255 33.84 -37.21 -15.98
C VAL A 255 33.36 -37.60 -17.37
N ASP A 256 32.77 -36.64 -18.06
CA ASP A 256 32.30 -36.73 -19.45
C ASP A 256 32.72 -35.46 -20.22
N GLU A 257 32.79 -35.55 -21.55
CA GLU A 257 33.19 -34.42 -22.42
C GLU A 257 32.36 -33.15 -22.14
N ASN A 258 31.09 -33.32 -21.79
CA ASN A 258 30.15 -32.23 -21.54
C ASN A 258 30.33 -31.55 -20.18
N ASN A 259 30.98 -32.18 -19.20
CA ASN A 259 31.09 -31.67 -17.82
C ASN A 259 32.54 -31.30 -17.40
N MET A 260 33.53 -31.57 -18.25
CA MET A 260 34.94 -31.25 -18.05
C MET A 260 35.19 -29.81 -17.61
N ALA A 261 34.55 -28.84 -18.26
CA ALA A 261 34.71 -27.42 -17.93
C ALA A 261 34.30 -27.13 -16.48
N SER A 262 33.20 -27.73 -16.01
CA SER A 262 32.72 -27.54 -14.64
C SER A 262 33.63 -28.21 -13.60
N PHE A 263 34.26 -29.33 -13.93
CA PHE A 263 35.27 -29.96 -13.07
C PHE A 263 36.54 -29.10 -12.93
N ILE A 264 37.01 -28.50 -14.03
CA ILE A 264 38.17 -27.59 -14.00
C ILE A 264 37.84 -26.36 -13.15
N LEU A 265 36.65 -25.77 -13.32
CA LEU A 265 36.19 -24.65 -12.50
C LEU A 265 36.11 -25.02 -11.01
N LYS A 266 35.59 -26.21 -10.67
CA LYS A 266 35.56 -26.71 -9.30
C LYS A 266 36.97 -26.84 -8.73
N ALA A 267 37.91 -27.43 -9.48
CA ALA A 267 39.30 -27.59 -9.05
C ALA A 267 40.01 -26.25 -8.82
N VAL A 268 39.83 -25.27 -9.73
CA VAL A 268 40.39 -23.91 -9.57
C VAL A 268 39.80 -23.23 -8.33
N SER A 269 38.49 -23.33 -8.12
CA SER A 269 37.83 -22.75 -6.94
C SER A 269 38.36 -23.35 -5.63
N GLN A 270 38.53 -24.67 -5.57
CA GLN A 270 39.06 -25.37 -4.40
C GLN A 270 40.54 -25.05 -4.17
N ALA A 271 41.36 -24.98 -5.22
CA ALA A 271 42.76 -24.56 -5.13
C ALA A 271 42.88 -23.12 -4.60
N SER A 272 42.05 -22.21 -5.09
CA SER A 272 42.03 -20.82 -4.60
C SER A 272 41.54 -20.70 -3.16
N ALA A 273 40.57 -21.51 -2.75
CA ALA A 273 40.10 -21.55 -1.36
C ALA A 273 41.18 -22.08 -0.41
N LEU A 274 41.88 -23.16 -0.80
CA LEU A 274 43.02 -23.70 -0.05
C LEU A 274 44.17 -22.70 0.03
N GLN A 275 44.48 -22.01 -1.06
CA GLN A 275 45.50 -20.96 -1.07
C GLN A 275 45.16 -19.85 -0.08
N ASN A 276 43.91 -19.39 -0.06
CA ASN A 276 43.46 -18.36 0.88
C ASN A 276 43.49 -18.84 2.35
N GLU A 277 43.23 -20.12 2.63
CA GLU A 277 43.37 -20.69 3.98
C GLU A 277 44.84 -20.84 4.40
N LEU A 278 45.74 -21.18 3.46
CA LEU A 278 47.17 -21.34 3.69
C LEU A 278 47.92 -20.01 3.79
N GLU A 279 47.48 -18.97 3.06
CA GLU A 279 48.00 -17.60 3.16
C GLU A 279 47.52 -16.85 4.42
N GLY A 280 46.82 -17.55 5.34
CA GLY A 280 46.40 -17.09 6.67
C GLY A 280 47.52 -16.98 7.72
N GLU A 281 48.76 -17.37 7.42
CA GLU A 281 49.96 -16.97 8.19
C GLU A 281 51.07 -16.54 7.21
N PRO A 282 51.64 -15.33 7.35
CA PRO A 282 52.67 -14.86 6.43
C PRO A 282 54.02 -15.47 6.80
N GLU A 283 54.51 -16.42 6.00
CA GLU A 283 55.95 -16.65 5.86
C GLU A 283 56.46 -16.02 4.56
N GLU A 284 57.26 -14.96 4.72
CA GLU A 284 58.06 -14.36 3.67
C GLU A 284 59.00 -15.41 3.06
N THR A 285 59.10 -15.46 1.74
CA THR A 285 60.41 -15.62 1.10
C THR A 285 60.43 -14.94 -0.25
N LYS A 286 61.14 -13.81 -0.28
CA LYS A 286 61.70 -13.20 -1.47
C LYS A 286 62.90 -14.06 -1.90
N GLU A 287 63.00 -14.41 -3.17
CA GLU A 287 64.27 -14.38 -3.89
C GLU A 287 64.07 -14.24 -5.40
N ALA A 288 64.97 -13.48 -6.00
CA ALA A 288 64.84 -12.81 -7.29
C ALA A 288 65.81 -13.39 -8.34
N THR A 289 65.47 -13.28 -9.63
CA THR A 289 66.34 -12.85 -10.76
C THR A 289 65.52 -12.89 -12.07
N LYS A 290 65.23 -11.75 -12.74
CA LYS A 290 65.95 -11.12 -13.88
C LYS A 290 66.29 -12.10 -15.02
N GLU A 291 66.14 -11.85 -16.31
CA GLU A 291 65.82 -10.70 -17.19
C GLU A 291 65.67 -11.30 -18.60
N GLU A 292 64.75 -10.84 -19.46
CA GLU A 292 65.02 -10.58 -20.90
C GLU A 292 63.81 -9.90 -21.58
N LYS A 293 64.06 -8.70 -22.14
CA LYS A 293 63.23 -7.98 -23.14
C LYS A 293 63.77 -8.34 -24.54
N PRO A 294 62.96 -8.38 -25.62
CA PRO A 294 62.55 -7.18 -26.37
C PRO A 294 61.10 -7.30 -26.95
N LYS A 295 60.40 -6.35 -27.60
CA LYS A 295 60.54 -4.98 -28.11
C LYS A 295 59.10 -4.49 -28.37
N GLU A 296 58.83 -3.20 -28.19
CA GLU A 296 57.59 -2.53 -28.64
C GLU A 296 57.63 -2.27 -30.15
N GLU A 297 56.49 -2.40 -30.84
CA GLU A 297 56.04 -1.46 -31.89
C GLU A 297 54.53 -1.61 -32.18
N ASP A 298 53.82 -0.51 -31.95
CA ASP A 298 52.62 0.04 -32.58
C ASP A 298 51.33 -0.78 -32.84
N GLY A 299 50.24 -0.25 -32.28
CA GLY A 299 48.86 -0.66 -32.57
C GLY A 299 47.80 0.19 -31.87
N ALA A 300 47.98 1.51 -31.79
CA ALA A 300 46.94 2.43 -31.34
C ALA A 300 45.85 2.58 -32.42
N ALA A 301 44.84 1.70 -32.40
CA ALA A 301 43.56 1.97 -33.06
C ALA A 301 42.43 1.09 -32.49
N GLY A 302 41.45 1.73 -31.86
CA GLY A 302 40.07 1.25 -31.94
C GLY A 302 39.47 0.59 -30.71
N PHE A 303 39.14 1.37 -29.66
CA PHE A 303 38.06 1.03 -28.73
C PHE A 303 37.24 2.27 -28.28
N GLY A 304 37.14 3.29 -29.15
CA GLY A 304 36.33 4.49 -28.92
C GLY A 304 34.97 4.50 -29.63
N ALA A 305 34.54 3.41 -30.25
CA ALA A 305 33.38 3.40 -31.17
C ALA A 305 32.21 2.49 -30.75
N LEU A 306 32.05 2.18 -29.47
CA LEU A 306 31.03 1.21 -29.01
C LEU A 306 30.13 1.69 -27.86
N PHE A 307 30.09 3.00 -27.58
CA PHE A 307 29.08 3.61 -26.72
C PHE A 307 28.67 5.00 -27.23
N GLY A 308 28.07 5.02 -28.42
CA GLY A 308 27.25 6.12 -28.91
C GLY A 308 25.81 5.64 -29.08
#